data_AF-A0A1Q7NIC4-F1
#
_entry.id   AF-A0A1Q7NIC4-F1
#
_cell.length_a   1.000
_cell.length_b   1.000
_cell.length_c   1.000
_cell.angle_alpha   90.00
_cell.angle_beta   90.00
_cell.angle_gamma   90.00
#
_symmetry.space_group_name_H-M   'P 1'
#
loop_
_entity.id
_entity.type
_entity.pdbx_description
1 polymer ?
#
loop_
_entity_poly.entity_id
_entity_poly.type
_entity_poly.pdbx_seq_one_letter_code
_entity_poly.pdbx_strand_id
1 'polypeptide(L)'
;MAFDWNDYARLAEELRTRKDEASLRTAISRFYYSVYHQARDYLLDKGVPLSTTDSSHKIVWKEYQRMGGSCRAVGINGDRRHKNRRVAGLREEHNGH
;
A
#
# COMPACT_ATOMS: atom_id res chain seq x y z
N MET A 1 16.62 7.03 14.96
CA MET A 1 15.21 6.65 15.21
C MET A 1 14.72 5.91 13.98
N ALA A 2 14.19 4.69 14.13
CA ALA A 2 13.54 4.01 13.03
C ALA A 2 12.21 4.73 12.72
N PHE A 3 11.90 4.90 11.45
CA PHE A 3 10.64 5.51 11.03
C PHE A 3 9.49 4.53 11.34
N ASP A 4 8.54 4.92 12.21
CA ASP A 4 7.38 4.08 12.54
C ASP A 4 6.30 4.24 11.47
N TRP A 5 6.10 3.19 10.69
CA TRP A 5 5.08 3.15 9.65
C TRP A 5 3.66 3.23 10.21
N ASN A 6 3.43 2.96 11.49
CA ASN A 6 2.13 3.17 12.13
C ASN A 6 1.73 4.65 12.20
N ASP A 7 2.69 5.57 12.24
CA ASP A 7 2.38 7.00 12.24
C ASP A 7 1.74 7.43 10.91
N TYR A 8 2.04 6.74 9.81
CA TYR A 8 1.32 6.94 8.54
C TYR A 8 -0.11 6.41 8.55
N ALA A 9 -0.42 5.36 9.33
CA ALA A 9 -1.79 4.92 9.52
C ALA A 9 -2.58 5.92 10.36
N ARG A 10 -1.98 6.44 11.44
CA ARG A 10 -2.58 7.49 12.29
C ARG A 10 -2.87 8.75 11.49
N LEU A 11 -1.89 9.25 10.74
CA LEU A 11 -2.06 10.42 9.88
C LEU A 11 -3.13 10.20 8.80
N ALA A 12 -3.21 8.98 8.24
CA ALA A 12 -4.25 8.67 7.27
C ALA A 12 -5.65 8.76 7.89
N GLU A 13 -5.82 8.31 9.13
CA GLU A 13 -7.10 8.38 9.83
C GLU A 13 -7.49 9.83 10.14
N GLU A 14 -6.53 10.67 10.55
CA GLU A 14 -6.75 12.11 10.73
C GLU A 14 -7.21 12.77 9.42
N LEU A 15 -6.52 12.50 8.32
CA LEU A 15 -6.83 13.06 7.01
C LEU A 15 -8.17 12.56 6.45
N ARG A 16 -8.61 11.36 6.84
CA ARG A 16 -9.92 10.80 6.46
C ARG A 16 -11.09 11.59 7.02
N THR A 17 -10.90 12.34 8.11
CA THR A 17 -11.95 13.19 8.70
C THR A 17 -12.21 14.46 7.89
N ARG A 18 -11.30 14.82 6.98
CA ARG A 18 -11.44 15.98 6.10
C ARG A 18 -12.27 15.66 4.87
N LYS A 19 -12.95 16.67 4.33
CA LYS A 19 -13.84 16.54 3.16
C LYS A 19 -13.17 16.90 1.84
N ASP A 20 -11.97 17.47 1.87
CA ASP A 20 -11.25 17.85 0.65
C ASP A 20 -10.58 16.65 -0.01
N GLU A 21 -10.62 16.65 -1.34
CA GLU A 21 -10.12 15.55 -2.16
C GLU A 21 -8.62 15.32 -1.97
N ALA A 22 -7.84 16.39 -1.76
CA ALA A 22 -6.40 16.31 -1.55
C ALA A 22 -6.07 15.53 -0.27
N SER A 23 -6.75 15.82 0.85
CA SER A 23 -6.60 15.10 2.11
C SER A 23 -7.02 13.64 1.97
N LEU A 24 -8.13 13.35 1.29
CA LEU A 24 -8.59 11.97 1.06
C LEU A 24 -7.61 11.16 0.19
N ARG A 25 -7.10 11.73 -0.90
CA ARG A 25 -6.06 11.10 -1.76
C ARG A 25 -4.76 10.86 -0.98
N THR A 26 -4.41 11.79 -0.09
CA THR A 26 -3.23 11.67 0.77
C THR A 26 -3.42 10.58 1.82
N ALA A 27 -4.59 10.52 2.48
CA ALA A 27 -4.95 9.49 3.44
C ALA A 27 -4.80 8.08 2.84
N ILE A 28 -5.34 7.86 1.64
CA ILE A 28 -5.24 6.56 0.95
C ILE A 28 -3.77 6.19 0.69
N SER A 29 -2.92 7.16 0.36
CA SER A 29 -1.49 6.95 0.16
C SER A 29 -0.75 6.59 1.41
N ARG A 30 -0.95 7.34 2.50
CA ARG A 30 -0.25 7.08 3.76
C ARG A 30 -0.71 5.76 4.39
N PHE A 31 -2.00 5.46 4.34
CA PHE A 31 -2.51 4.17 4.76
C PHE A 31 -1.90 3.02 3.94
N TYR A 32 -1.83 3.17 2.61
CA TYR A 32 -1.23 2.15 1.75
C TYR A 32 0.23 1.87 2.10
N TYR A 33 1.06 2.91 2.24
CA TYR A 33 2.47 2.74 2.58
C TYR A 33 2.63 2.11 3.96
N SER A 34 1.82 2.53 4.95
CA SER A 34 1.82 1.92 6.28
C SER A 34 1.59 0.40 6.20
N VAL A 35 0.52 -0.02 5.52
CA VAL A 35 0.17 -1.45 5.38
C VAL A 35 1.25 -2.21 4.60
N TYR A 36 1.82 -1.61 3.55
CA TYR A 36 2.88 -2.24 2.77
C TYR A 36 4.13 -2.51 3.62
N HIS A 37 4.58 -1.53 4.41
CA HIS A 37 5.76 -1.69 5.24
C HIS A 37 5.53 -2.66 6.38
N GLN A 38 4.38 -2.63 7.04
CA GLN A 38 4.00 -3.65 8.02
C GLN A 38 3.99 -5.06 7.41
N ALA A 39 3.43 -5.21 6.21
CA ALA A 39 3.42 -6.48 5.50
C ALA A 39 4.84 -6.96 5.16
N ARG A 40 5.69 -6.07 4.67
CA ARG A 40 7.09 -6.38 4.37
C ARG A 40 7.84 -6.82 5.63
N ASP A 41 7.70 -6.07 6.72
CA ASP A 41 8.41 -6.35 7.97
C ASP A 41 7.92 -7.67 8.59
N TYR A 42 6.62 -8.00 8.47
CA TYR A 42 6.10 -9.31 8.83
C TYR A 42 6.69 -10.46 8.00
N LEU A 43 6.88 -10.28 6.69
CA LEU A 43 7.53 -11.29 5.84
C LEU A 43 9.00 -11.50 6.23
N LEU A 44 9.71 -10.41 6.54
CA LEU A 44 11.10 -10.46 7.02
C LEU A 44 11.19 -11.21 8.36
N ASP A 45 10.28 -10.94 9.30
CA ASP A 45 10.19 -11.65 10.59
C ASP A 45 9.91 -13.16 10.40
N LYS A 46 9.11 -13.52 9.39
CA LYS A 46 8.89 -14.92 8.99
C LYS A 46 10.07 -15.57 8.26
N GLY A 47 11.18 -14.85 8.07
CA GLY A 47 12.37 -15.36 7.38
C GLY A 47 12.19 -15.48 5.87
N VAL A 48 11.20 -14.80 5.28
CA VAL A 48 11.04 -14.75 3.82
C VAL A 48 12.11 -13.82 3.26
N PRO A 49 13.01 -14.32 2.38
CA PRO A 49 14.06 -13.50 1.81
C PRO A 49 13.45 -12.48 0.84
N LEU A 50 13.33 -11.24 1.29
CA LEU A 50 13.02 -10.10 0.42
C LEU A 50 14.33 -9.38 0.16
N SER A 51 14.68 -9.23 -1.12
CA SER A 51 15.83 -8.41 -1.50
C SER A 51 15.53 -6.95 -1.10
N THR A 52 16.49 -6.30 -0.43
CA THR A 52 16.39 -4.88 -0.01
C THR A 52 16.22 -3.94 -1.21
N THR A 53 16.62 -4.39 -2.40
CA THR A 53 16.48 -3.69 -3.68
C THR A 53 15.19 -4.03 -4.42
N ASP A 54 14.57 -5.18 -4.14
CA ASP A 54 13.32 -5.62 -4.76
C ASP A 54 12.11 -5.01 -4.05
N SER A 55 12.06 -3.68 -4.03
CA SER A 55 10.89 -2.87 -3.65
C SER A 55 9.71 -3.05 -4.64
N SER A 56 9.63 -4.21 -5.30
CA SER A 56 8.50 -4.64 -6.09
C SER A 56 7.37 -4.95 -5.13
N HIS A 57 6.49 -3.98 -4.87
CA HIS A 57 5.23 -4.17 -4.14
C HIS A 57 4.50 -5.48 -4.52
N LYS A 58 4.63 -5.90 -5.78
CA LYS A 58 4.12 -7.17 -6.31
C LYS A 58 4.62 -8.42 -5.56
N ILE A 59 5.89 -8.48 -5.16
CA ILE A 59 6.47 -9.65 -4.48
C ILE A 59 5.86 -9.81 -3.09
N VAL A 60 5.82 -8.72 -2.32
CA VAL A 60 5.19 -8.70 -0.98
C VAL A 60 3.75 -9.20 -1.06
N TRP A 61 2.95 -8.66 -1.99
CA TRP A 61 1.56 -9.09 -2.14
C TRP A 61 1.40 -10.51 -2.70
N LYS A 62 2.33 -10.99 -3.51
CA LYS A 62 2.34 -12.37 -4.02
C LYS A 62 2.64 -13.37 -2.91
N GLU A 63 3.60 -13.06 -2.03
CA GLU A 63 3.90 -13.90 -0.87
C GLU A 63 2.73 -13.95 0.12
N TYR A 64 2.07 -12.82 0.38
CA TYR A 64 0.82 -12.79 1.15
C TYR A 64 -0.31 -13.61 0.53
N GLN A 65 -0.43 -13.60 -0.81
CA GLN A 65 -1.39 -14.46 -1.52
C GLN A 65 -1.04 -15.94 -1.38
N ARG A 66 0.24 -16.29 -1.35
CA ARG A 66 0.75 -17.66 -1.21
C ARG A 66 0.57 -18.22 0.21
N MET A 67 0.68 -17.38 1.24
CA MET A 67 0.46 -17.77 2.65
C MET A 67 -0.98 -18.21 2.95
N GLY A 68 -1.97 -17.82 2.13
CA GLY A 68 -3.37 -18.23 2.29
C GLY A 68 -4.10 -17.54 3.45
N GLY A 69 -5.32 -17.99 3.76
CA GLY A 69 -6.14 -17.46 4.86
C GLY A 69 -6.43 -15.95 4.78
N SER A 70 -6.50 -15.27 5.93
CA SER A 70 -6.72 -13.82 6.03
C SER A 70 -5.64 -12.99 5.33
N CYS A 71 -4.42 -13.52 5.21
CA CYS A 71 -3.30 -12.87 4.51
C CYS A 71 -3.55 -12.75 3.00
N ARG A 72 -4.28 -13.70 2.40
CA ARG A 72 -4.63 -13.68 0.97
C ARG A 72 -5.52 -12.49 0.62
N ALA A 73 -6.49 -12.15 1.46
CA ALA A 73 -7.37 -11.00 1.24
C ALA A 73 -6.60 -9.67 1.30
N VAL A 74 -5.63 -9.55 2.21
CA VAL A 74 -4.72 -8.39 2.31
C VAL A 74 -3.86 -8.28 1.04
N GLY A 75 -3.31 -9.40 0.56
CA GLY A 75 -2.52 -9.44 -0.68
C GLY A 75 -3.30 -9.03 -1.92
N ILE A 76 -4.53 -9.52 -2.09
CA ILE A 76 -5.40 -9.16 -3.23
C ILE A 76 -5.77 -7.67 -3.19
N ASN A 77 -6.14 -7.15 -2.01
CA ASN A 77 -6.51 -5.75 -1.86
C ASN A 77 -5.30 -4.81 -2.05
N GLY A 78 -4.12 -5.20 -1.56
CA GLY A 78 -2.86 -4.47 -1.74
C GLY A 78 -2.43 -4.39 -3.21
N ASP A 79 -2.47 -5.52 -3.94
CA ASP A 79 -2.17 -5.58 -5.37
C ASP A 79 -3.18 -4.78 -6.21
N ARG A 80 -4.48 -4.87 -5.88
CA ARG A 80 -5.53 -4.08 -6.55
C ARG A 80 -5.31 -2.58 -6.37
N ARG A 81 -5.00 -2.12 -5.15
CA ARG A 81 -4.73 -0.69 -4.89
C ARG A 81 -3.47 -0.21 -5.59
N HIS A 82 -2.43 -1.03 -5.66
CA HIS A 82 -1.22 -0.74 -6.44
C HIS A 82 -1.51 -0.61 -7.95
N LYS A 83 -2.29 -1.56 -8.51
CA LYS A 83 -2.70 -1.53 -9.92
C LYS A 83 -3.59 -0.32 -10.25
N ASN A 84 -4.54 0.02 -9.37
CA ASN A 84 -5.44 1.15 -9.57
C ASN A 84 -4.71 2.51 -9.52
N ARG A 85 -3.64 2.66 -8.73
CA ARG A 85 -2.77 3.86 -8.78
C ARG A 85 -2.11 4.05 -10.14
N ARG A 86 -1.70 2.97 -10.80
CA ARG A 86 -1.07 3.03 -12.14
C ARG A 86 -2.05 3.48 -13.22
N VAL A 87 -3.34 3.15 -13.07
CA VAL A 87 -4.40 3.53 -14.02
C VAL A 87 -4.94 4.94 -13.74
N ALA A 88 -4.97 5.37 -12.47
CA ALA A 88 -5.44 6.70 -12.10
C ALA A 88 -4.51 7.84 -12.58
N GLY A 89 -3.27 7.55 -12.95
CA GLY A 89 -2.37 8.52 -13.60
C GLY A 89 -2.41 8.52 -15.12
N LEU A 90 -3.13 7.58 -15.76
CA LEU A 90 -3.20 7.42 -17.23
C LEU A 90 -4.58 7.74 -17.81
N ARG A 91 -5.44 8.44 -17.05
CA ARG A 91 -6.81 8.79 -17.46
C ARG A 91 -7.10 10.28 -17.48
N GLU A 92 -6.07 11.13 -17.42
CA GLU A 92 -6.21 12.59 -17.52
C GLU A 92 -5.65 13.20 -18.82
N GLU A 93 -5.25 12.38 -19.82
CA GLU A 93 -4.70 12.90 -21.10
C GLU A 93 -5.46 12.44 -22.36
N HIS A 94 -6.77 12.21 -22.30
CA HIS A 94 -7.56 12.10 -23.54
C HIS A 94 -9.04 12.41 -23.33
N ASN A 95 -9.35 13.65 -22.96
CA ASN A 95 -10.62 14.28 -23.33
C ASN A 95 -10.50 15.81 -23.27
N GLY A 96 -9.65 16.38 -24.13
CA GLY A 96 -9.71 17.78 -24.53
C GLY A 96 -10.40 17.84 -25.90
N HIS A 97 -11.39 18.72 -26.00
CA HIS A 97 -12.26 19.00 -27.16
C HIS A 97 -11.59 19.01 -28.53
#